data_AF-A0A646KFU2-F1
#
_entry.id   AF-A0A646KFU2-F1
#
_cell.length_a   1.000
_cell.length_b   1.000
_cell.length_c   1.000
_cell.angle_alpha   90.00
_cell.angle_beta   90.00
_cell.angle_gamma   90.00
#
_symmetry.space_group_name_H-M   'P 1'
#
loop_
_entity.id
_entity.type
_entity.pdbx_description
1 polymer ?
#
loop_
_entity_poly.entity_id
_entity_poly.type
_entity_poly.pdbx_seq_one_letter_code
_entity_poly.pdbx_strand_id
1 'polypeptide(L)'
;MSFRTTAARLRKTAVLALATATLSTMAASGAIAQAAPVAPVSPDPGRSAKAEPRSLVHEDKRIPSTKKATRSAAAMAAPSCAGDGVSGPRIQLMYVRGDRQPDRLEGLRGQFMSRATQMNSRFVTSSEAMGERREVRFVHDSSCTPTVTRVVIPQGAMDAGSDAAVNAVKAAGHDRNDRKYVLWTENDVCGLGYGFAHDKRPGQDNHHNVRAGHPMIGLKSTCFANPDVDTHELLHTMGAVQPGAPGSTANGHCYIRGDLMCYNDGGIPNPPGDMIGCRNPGEAWIDCNRDSYFNPRPQPGSYLDRNWNIANSAFLIRGDSAGQVPGTARLLSAVGGWAADVDNANTADGTRVKAEYDTGHAAQRWNLTRQADNRYRITPSIATGKALDSNTDRGRVVDGTSYFAQIWNYSGSDNQKWSLREVAGGRYEIVGNDGGCLTAGSYGKVLGVWNCTGSDHQRWKLAP
;
A
#
# COMPACT_ATOMS: atom_id res chain seq x y z
N MET A 1 44.43 54.20 48.70
CA MET A 1 45.78 54.06 48.12
C MET A 1 45.68 53.00 47.03
N SER A 2 45.35 53.35 45.77
CA SER A 2 46.25 53.59 44.60
C SER A 2 47.20 52.41 44.32
N PHE A 3 47.26 51.74 43.16
CA PHE A 3 47.38 52.16 41.74
C PHE A 3 46.85 51.04 40.77
N ARG A 4 46.06 51.34 39.71
CA ARG A 4 46.40 51.48 38.24
C ARG A 4 46.98 50.21 37.57
N THR A 5 46.64 49.76 36.34
CA THR A 5 46.22 50.47 35.09
C THR A 5 45.71 49.47 34.00
N THR A 6 44.62 49.85 33.27
CA THR A 6 44.29 49.81 31.79
C THR A 6 44.86 48.74 30.83
N ALA A 7 44.24 48.33 29.70
CA ALA A 7 43.17 48.80 28.77
C ALA A 7 42.86 47.67 27.74
N ALA A 8 41.98 47.73 26.72
CA ALA A 8 40.63 48.24 26.45
C ALA A 8 40.24 47.77 25.02
N ARG A 9 38.94 47.70 24.74
CA ARG A 9 38.22 47.22 23.52
C ARG A 9 38.32 48.14 22.28
N LEU A 10 37.91 47.62 21.09
CA LEU A 10 36.79 48.04 20.17
C LEU A 10 37.08 47.56 18.71
N ARG A 11 36.22 46.80 18.00
CA ARG A 11 34.90 47.03 17.31
C ARG A 11 34.96 47.71 15.90
N LYS A 12 34.47 46.93 14.90
CA LYS A 12 33.67 47.23 13.67
C LYS A 12 34.14 48.31 12.68
N THR A 13 34.18 47.98 11.37
CA THR A 13 33.16 48.28 10.31
C THR A 13 33.62 47.80 8.92
N ALA A 14 32.65 47.57 8.02
CA ALA A 14 32.79 47.18 6.61
C ALA A 14 32.68 48.40 5.67
N VAL A 15 33.32 48.39 4.49
CA VAL A 15 32.88 49.11 3.26
C VAL A 15 33.38 48.39 1.99
N LEU A 16 32.51 48.40 0.98
CA LEU A 16 32.55 47.87 -0.39
C LEU A 16 33.28 48.82 -1.36
N ALA A 17 34.01 48.32 -2.38
CA ALA A 17 34.24 49.06 -3.63
C ALA A 17 34.63 48.14 -4.82
N LEU A 18 33.93 48.34 -5.94
CA LEU A 18 34.18 47.79 -7.28
C LEU A 18 35.44 48.39 -7.92
N ALA A 19 36.11 47.64 -8.80
CA ALA A 19 36.78 48.21 -9.98
C ALA A 19 36.95 47.16 -11.10
N THR A 20 36.65 47.61 -12.32
CA THR A 20 36.56 46.91 -13.60
C THR A 20 37.87 46.80 -14.37
N ALA A 21 38.00 45.70 -15.13
CA ALA A 21 38.63 45.50 -16.45
C ALA A 21 40.02 46.10 -16.77
N THR A 22 40.94 45.24 -17.26
CA THR A 22 41.36 45.19 -18.68
C THR A 22 42.45 44.13 -18.90
N LEU A 23 42.32 43.39 -20.00
CA LEU A 23 43.27 42.43 -20.54
C LEU A 23 44.10 43.14 -21.61
N SER A 24 45.42 42.91 -21.68
CA SER A 24 46.16 42.79 -22.96
C SER A 24 47.61 42.31 -22.75
N THR A 25 47.90 41.19 -23.42
CA THR A 25 49.13 40.83 -24.19
C THR A 25 50.50 40.82 -23.51
N MET A 26 51.47 39.95 -23.80
CA MET A 26 51.62 38.63 -24.44
C MET A 26 53.15 38.47 -24.59
N ALA A 27 53.75 37.35 -24.19
CA ALA A 27 54.90 36.76 -24.89
C ALA A 27 55.17 35.35 -24.34
N ALA A 28 55.25 34.40 -25.27
CA ALA A 28 55.15 32.97 -25.06
C ALA A 28 56.51 32.29 -24.88
N SER A 29 56.48 31.06 -24.36
CA SER A 29 57.15 29.89 -24.97
C SER A 29 56.69 28.59 -24.30
N GLY A 30 56.23 27.61 -25.10
CA GLY A 30 56.33 26.18 -24.73
C GLY A 30 55.08 25.30 -24.85
N ALA A 31 54.80 24.84 -26.09
CA ALA A 31 54.28 23.52 -26.49
C ALA A 31 52.88 23.02 -26.04
N ILE A 32 52.00 22.72 -27.03
CA ILE A 32 51.60 21.38 -27.51
C ILE A 32 50.50 21.52 -28.59
N ALA A 33 50.58 20.69 -29.63
CA ALA A 33 49.86 20.78 -30.90
C ALA A 33 48.36 20.40 -30.86
N GLN A 34 47.61 21.03 -31.77
CA GLN A 34 46.16 20.93 -32.01
C GLN A 34 45.72 19.67 -32.75
N ALA A 35 44.48 19.24 -32.50
CA ALA A 35 43.64 18.50 -33.44
C ALA A 35 42.26 19.20 -33.58
N ALA A 36 41.74 19.18 -34.81
CA ALA A 36 40.63 19.96 -35.35
C ALA A 36 39.21 19.41 -34.98
N PRO A 37 38.10 20.07 -35.36
CA PRO A 37 36.76 19.85 -34.81
C PRO A 37 36.06 18.65 -35.44
N VAL A 38 35.33 17.87 -34.65
CA VAL A 38 34.49 16.75 -35.11
C VAL A 38 33.06 17.25 -35.34
N ALA A 39 32.54 16.99 -36.54
CA ALA A 39 31.17 17.26 -36.99
C ALA A 39 30.10 16.52 -36.16
N PRO A 40 28.82 16.97 -36.18
CA PRO A 40 27.76 16.32 -35.41
C PRO A 40 27.48 14.91 -35.93
N VAL A 41 27.48 13.96 -35.00
CA VAL A 41 27.14 12.55 -35.25
C VAL A 41 25.62 12.43 -35.42
N SER A 42 25.18 11.98 -36.59
CA SER A 42 23.78 11.59 -36.85
C SER A 42 23.33 10.50 -35.86
N PRO A 43 22.06 10.49 -35.39
CA PRO A 43 21.59 9.47 -34.48
C PRO A 43 21.49 8.11 -35.18
N ASP A 44 22.12 7.11 -34.57
CA ASP A 44 22.01 5.69 -34.89
C ASP A 44 20.55 5.21 -34.70
N PRO A 45 19.88 4.65 -35.72
CA PRO A 45 18.48 4.21 -35.64
C PRO A 45 18.44 2.81 -35.02
N GLY A 46 18.72 2.69 -33.72
CA GLY A 46 18.91 1.36 -33.13
C GLY A 46 18.67 1.18 -31.64
N ARG A 47 18.25 2.21 -30.89
CA ARG A 47 18.03 2.06 -29.45
C ARG A 47 16.79 2.82 -28.98
N SER A 48 15.63 2.18 -29.12
CA SER A 48 14.42 2.61 -28.41
C SER A 48 14.71 2.63 -26.91
N ALA A 49 14.72 3.82 -26.32
CA ALA A 49 14.40 3.99 -24.92
C ALA A 49 13.06 3.27 -24.69
N LYS A 50 13.00 2.29 -23.78
CA LYS A 50 11.74 1.67 -23.39
C LYS A 50 10.84 2.79 -22.89
N ALA A 51 9.80 3.11 -23.66
CA ALA A 51 8.75 4.00 -23.21
C ALA A 51 8.21 3.48 -21.86
N GLU A 52 8.04 4.37 -20.89
CA GLU A 52 7.32 4.00 -19.67
C GLU A 52 5.94 3.45 -20.07
N PRO A 53 5.44 2.38 -19.40
CA PRO A 53 4.13 1.84 -19.71
C PRO A 53 3.08 2.93 -19.42
N ARG A 54 2.44 3.42 -20.48
CA ARG A 54 1.36 4.40 -20.38
C ARG A 54 0.17 3.78 -19.66
N SER A 55 -0.46 4.53 -18.76
CA SER A 55 -1.76 4.15 -18.24
C SER A 55 -2.76 4.13 -19.40
N LEU A 56 -3.52 3.04 -19.53
CA LEU A 56 -4.66 2.98 -20.44
C LEU A 56 -5.91 3.38 -19.68
N VAL A 57 -6.66 4.30 -20.28
CA VAL A 57 -7.93 4.82 -19.78
C VAL A 57 -9.06 4.04 -20.44
N HIS A 58 -9.95 3.46 -19.65
CA HIS A 58 -11.17 2.82 -20.14
C HIS A 58 -12.36 3.57 -19.57
N GLU A 59 -12.99 4.41 -20.40
CA GLU A 59 -14.29 5.02 -20.07
C GLU A 59 -15.38 4.03 -20.47
N ASP A 60 -16.15 3.56 -19.49
CA ASP A 60 -17.16 2.56 -19.72
C ASP A 60 -18.55 3.20 -19.82
N LYS A 61 -19.06 3.32 -21.04
CA LYS A 61 -20.40 3.85 -21.32
C LYS A 61 -21.48 2.77 -21.37
N ARG A 62 -21.12 1.49 -21.21
CA ARG A 62 -21.97 0.34 -21.60
C ARG A 62 -22.17 -0.70 -20.50
N ILE A 63 -21.74 -0.48 -19.26
CA ILE A 63 -22.03 -1.41 -18.16
C ILE A 63 -23.55 -1.66 -18.08
N PRO A 64 -24.02 -2.89 -18.40
CA PRO A 64 -25.44 -3.18 -18.34
C PRO A 64 -25.91 -3.06 -16.89
N SER A 65 -26.98 -2.30 -16.62
CA SER A 65 -27.64 -2.38 -15.33
C SER A 65 -28.26 -3.77 -15.22
N THR A 66 -27.66 -4.67 -14.45
CA THR A 66 -28.23 -6.00 -14.23
C THR A 66 -29.58 -5.83 -13.52
N LYS A 67 -30.60 -6.60 -13.97
CA LYS A 67 -31.91 -6.61 -13.32
C LYS A 67 -31.74 -6.99 -11.83
N LYS A 68 -32.52 -6.32 -10.97
CA LYS A 68 -32.62 -6.58 -9.52
C LYS A 68 -32.60 -8.09 -9.23
N ALA A 69 -31.44 -8.60 -8.81
CA ALA A 69 -31.37 -9.91 -8.21
C ALA A 69 -32.11 -9.84 -6.86
N THR A 70 -33.08 -10.72 -6.66
CA THR A 70 -33.69 -10.96 -5.35
C THR A 70 -32.60 -11.51 -4.42
N ARG A 71 -31.89 -10.61 -3.74
CA ARG A 71 -30.87 -10.96 -2.75
C ARG A 71 -31.53 -11.75 -1.62
N SER A 72 -31.14 -13.00 -1.45
CA SER A 72 -31.08 -13.55 -0.10
C SER A 72 -30.02 -12.74 0.65
N ALA A 73 -30.36 -12.20 1.82
CA ALA A 73 -29.46 -11.35 2.60
C ALA A 73 -28.35 -12.19 3.25
N ALA A 74 -27.36 -12.61 2.45
CA ALA A 74 -26.06 -12.93 3.01
C ALA A 74 -25.54 -11.67 3.72
N ALA A 75 -25.12 -11.81 4.98
CA ALA A 75 -24.60 -10.69 5.76
C ALA A 75 -23.43 -10.05 5.00
N MET A 76 -23.54 -8.75 4.71
CA MET A 76 -22.46 -8.02 4.05
C MET A 76 -21.24 -7.98 4.98
N ALA A 77 -20.05 -8.19 4.42
CA ALA A 77 -18.82 -8.15 5.17
C ALA A 77 -18.43 -6.70 5.45
N ALA A 78 -18.59 -6.26 6.70
CA ALA A 78 -18.11 -4.96 7.14
C ALA A 78 -16.59 -4.83 6.89
N PRO A 79 -16.10 -3.67 6.43
CA PRO A 79 -14.68 -3.47 6.22
C PRO A 79 -13.88 -3.58 7.51
N SER A 80 -12.79 -4.34 7.43
CA SER A 80 -11.81 -4.47 8.50
C SER A 80 -10.89 -3.25 8.62
N CYS A 81 -10.49 -2.91 9.84
CA CYS A 81 -9.42 -1.93 10.05
C CYS A 81 -8.04 -2.55 9.89
N ALA A 82 -7.07 -1.74 9.46
CA ALA A 82 -5.68 -2.15 9.43
C ALA A 82 -4.79 -0.96 9.76
N GLY A 83 -3.90 -1.13 10.75
CA GLY A 83 -2.97 -0.09 11.18
C GLY A 83 -3.66 1.13 11.78
N ASP A 84 -3.10 2.31 11.49
CA ASP A 84 -3.60 3.63 11.91
C ASP A 84 -4.74 4.18 11.03
N GLY A 85 -5.14 3.43 10.00
CA GLY A 85 -6.15 3.84 9.02
C GLY A 85 -5.67 4.83 7.96
N VAL A 86 -4.40 5.24 7.98
CA VAL A 86 -3.87 6.28 7.08
C VAL A 86 -2.56 5.85 6.42
N SER A 87 -1.66 5.18 7.11
CA SER A 87 -0.36 4.80 6.58
C SER A 87 -0.42 3.60 5.63
N GLY A 88 0.49 3.61 4.64
CA GLY A 88 0.65 2.57 3.64
C GLY A 88 -0.42 2.56 2.55
N PRO A 89 -0.42 1.54 1.67
CA PRO A 89 -1.38 1.39 0.59
C PRO A 89 -2.82 1.38 1.09
N ARG A 90 -3.68 2.26 0.55
CA ARG A 90 -5.09 2.35 0.95
C ARG A 90 -6.01 2.72 -0.21
N ILE A 91 -7.23 2.23 -0.17
CA ILE A 91 -8.34 2.77 -0.96
C ILE A 91 -8.91 3.97 -0.20
N GLN A 92 -8.88 5.14 -0.82
CA GLN A 92 -9.42 6.39 -0.25
C GLN A 92 -10.70 6.76 -0.98
N LEU A 93 -11.81 6.81 -0.25
CA LEU A 93 -13.12 7.15 -0.81
C LEU A 93 -13.28 8.66 -0.87
N MET A 94 -13.84 9.17 -1.97
CA MET A 94 -13.94 10.60 -2.21
C MET A 94 -15.29 10.98 -2.77
N TYR A 95 -15.85 12.07 -2.24
CA TYR A 95 -16.94 12.81 -2.88
C TYR A 95 -16.35 14.04 -3.55
N VAL A 96 -16.47 14.09 -4.88
CA VAL A 96 -15.85 15.12 -5.71
C VAL A 96 -16.94 15.92 -6.40
N ARG A 97 -16.87 17.24 -6.25
CA ARG A 97 -17.84 18.17 -6.86
C ARG A 97 -17.13 19.36 -7.48
N GLY A 98 -17.77 19.99 -8.45
CA GLY A 98 -17.34 21.29 -8.93
C GLY A 98 -17.57 22.40 -7.90
N ASP A 99 -16.82 23.47 -7.99
CA ASP A 99 -16.95 24.66 -7.12
C ASP A 99 -18.31 25.37 -7.24
N ARG A 100 -19.03 25.20 -8.35
CA ARG A 100 -20.38 25.76 -8.57
C ARG A 100 -21.55 24.82 -8.22
N GLN A 101 -21.29 23.57 -7.87
CA GLN A 101 -22.34 22.61 -7.52
C GLN A 101 -22.80 22.76 -6.06
N PRO A 102 -23.90 22.13 -5.61
CA PRO A 102 -24.23 22.03 -4.18
C PRO A 102 -23.42 20.92 -3.51
N ASP A 103 -23.16 21.03 -2.19
CA ASP A 103 -22.49 19.97 -1.43
C ASP A 103 -23.56 19.05 -0.84
N ARG A 104 -23.51 17.78 -1.23
CA ARG A 104 -24.50 16.78 -0.85
C ARG A 104 -23.91 15.66 0.00
N LEU A 105 -22.64 15.77 0.44
CA LEU A 105 -21.96 14.66 1.12
C LEU A 105 -22.73 14.18 2.34
N GLU A 106 -23.28 15.08 3.16
CA GLU A 106 -23.99 14.65 4.37
C GLU A 106 -25.24 13.81 4.06
N GLY A 107 -25.97 14.15 2.99
CA GLY A 107 -27.11 13.34 2.53
C GLY A 107 -26.71 12.03 1.84
N LEU A 108 -25.50 11.96 1.27
CA LEU A 108 -24.99 10.79 0.53
C LEU A 108 -24.12 9.88 1.40
N ARG A 109 -23.71 10.31 2.60
CA ARG A 109 -22.75 9.59 3.46
C ARG A 109 -23.18 8.15 3.74
N GLY A 110 -24.44 7.93 4.10
CA GLY A 110 -24.96 6.58 4.34
C GLY A 110 -24.91 5.70 3.09
N GLN A 111 -25.20 6.27 1.91
CA GLN A 111 -25.12 5.56 0.65
C GLN A 111 -23.67 5.20 0.29
N PHE A 112 -22.73 6.13 0.44
CA PHE A 112 -21.31 5.89 0.22
C PHE A 112 -20.73 4.83 1.17
N MET A 113 -21.11 4.85 2.44
CA MET A 113 -20.70 3.82 3.38
C MET A 113 -21.28 2.45 3.02
N SER A 114 -22.55 2.39 2.61
CA SER A 114 -23.15 1.16 2.11
C SER A 114 -22.37 0.62 0.90
N ARG A 115 -22.06 1.49 -0.07
CA ARG A 115 -21.27 1.16 -1.27
C ARG A 115 -19.89 0.62 -0.95
N ALA A 116 -19.16 1.25 -0.02
CA ALA A 116 -17.87 0.75 0.48
C ALA A 116 -17.98 -0.67 1.05
N THR A 117 -19.03 -0.94 1.83
CA THR A 117 -19.31 -2.27 2.37
C THR A 117 -19.64 -3.28 1.26
N GLN A 118 -20.36 -2.90 0.20
CA GLN A 118 -20.63 -3.82 -0.93
C GLN A 118 -19.36 -4.13 -1.70
N MET A 119 -18.52 -3.12 -1.95
CA MET A 119 -17.21 -3.30 -2.55
C MET A 119 -16.36 -4.27 -1.74
N ASN A 120 -16.27 -4.09 -0.41
CA ASN A 120 -15.55 -5.03 0.45
C ASN A 120 -16.13 -6.45 0.38
N SER A 121 -17.46 -6.56 0.41
CA SER A 121 -18.16 -7.84 0.36
C SER A 121 -17.85 -8.61 -0.93
N ARG A 122 -17.66 -7.94 -2.07
CA ARG A 122 -17.23 -8.60 -3.32
C ARG A 122 -15.89 -9.31 -3.17
N PHE A 123 -14.90 -8.66 -2.56
CA PHE A 123 -13.60 -9.26 -2.31
C PHE A 123 -13.69 -10.39 -1.28
N VAL A 124 -14.42 -10.19 -0.19
CA VAL A 124 -14.60 -11.18 0.87
C VAL A 124 -15.30 -12.43 0.34
N THR A 125 -16.51 -12.30 -0.22
CA THR A 125 -17.29 -13.43 -0.73
C THR A 125 -16.50 -14.20 -1.79
N SER A 126 -15.83 -13.50 -2.72
CA SER A 126 -15.05 -14.17 -3.76
C SER A 126 -13.85 -14.92 -3.19
N SER A 127 -13.13 -14.33 -2.25
CA SER A 127 -11.93 -14.95 -1.69
C SER A 127 -12.26 -16.10 -0.75
N GLU A 128 -13.23 -15.93 0.15
CA GLU A 128 -13.55 -16.92 1.20
C GLU A 128 -14.06 -18.22 0.60
N ALA A 129 -14.78 -18.15 -0.51
CA ALA A 129 -15.23 -19.33 -1.23
C ALA A 129 -14.10 -20.00 -2.06
N MET A 130 -12.88 -19.45 -1.99
CA MET A 130 -11.60 -20.08 -2.35
C MET A 130 -10.76 -20.44 -1.11
N GLY A 131 -11.31 -20.25 0.09
CA GLY A 131 -10.76 -20.63 1.38
C GLY A 131 -9.74 -19.66 1.98
N GLU A 132 -9.60 -18.45 1.44
CA GLU A 132 -8.82 -17.37 2.07
C GLU A 132 -9.62 -16.09 2.13
N ARG A 133 -9.37 -15.20 3.08
CA ARG A 133 -10.02 -13.90 3.11
C ARG A 133 -9.19 -12.83 2.40
N ARG A 134 -9.84 -11.98 1.62
CA ARG A 134 -9.31 -10.72 1.08
C ARG A 134 -10.30 -9.61 1.33
N GLU A 135 -9.84 -8.52 1.92
CA GLU A 135 -10.66 -7.33 2.18
C GLU A 135 -10.04 -6.09 1.56
N VAL A 136 -10.88 -5.11 1.27
CA VAL A 136 -10.42 -3.82 0.78
C VAL A 136 -9.80 -3.03 1.94
N ARG A 137 -8.55 -2.61 1.76
CA ARG A 137 -7.81 -1.84 2.76
C ARG A 137 -8.19 -0.36 2.65
N PHE A 138 -9.28 0.06 3.29
CA PHE A 138 -9.72 1.47 3.23
C PHE A 138 -8.88 2.39 4.12
N VAL A 139 -8.87 3.69 3.75
CA VAL A 139 -8.60 4.78 4.69
C VAL A 139 -9.76 4.83 5.70
N HIS A 140 -9.44 4.80 7.00
CA HIS A 140 -10.43 4.82 8.06
C HIS A 140 -10.02 5.75 9.20
N ASP A 141 -10.99 6.13 10.03
CA ASP A 141 -10.76 6.91 11.25
C ASP A 141 -10.37 5.99 12.44
N SER A 142 -10.18 6.59 13.62
CA SER A 142 -9.83 5.85 14.85
C SER A 142 -10.93 4.91 15.34
N SER A 143 -12.16 5.03 14.82
CA SER A 143 -13.29 4.14 15.12
C SER A 143 -13.36 2.93 14.19
N CYS A 144 -12.35 2.74 13.34
CA CYS A 144 -12.33 1.71 12.29
C CYS A 144 -13.38 1.91 11.19
N THR A 145 -13.90 3.13 11.02
CA THR A 145 -14.91 3.40 10.00
C THR A 145 -14.24 3.99 8.75
N PRO A 146 -14.45 3.42 7.54
CA PRO A 146 -13.96 4.04 6.31
C PRO A 146 -14.42 5.49 6.19
N THR A 147 -13.54 6.36 5.71
CA THR A 147 -13.83 7.80 5.60
C THR A 147 -14.04 8.22 4.16
N VAL A 148 -14.95 9.17 3.95
CA VAL A 148 -15.18 9.80 2.64
C VAL A 148 -14.61 11.20 2.68
N THR A 149 -13.59 11.45 1.87
CA THR A 149 -12.94 12.76 1.74
C THR A 149 -13.75 13.66 0.82
N ARG A 150 -14.05 14.87 1.26
CA ARG A 150 -14.69 15.91 0.44
C ARG A 150 -13.65 16.61 -0.42
N VAL A 151 -13.89 16.71 -1.73
CA VAL A 151 -13.02 17.43 -2.66
C VAL A 151 -13.82 18.33 -3.58
N VAL A 152 -13.32 19.55 -3.74
CA VAL A 152 -13.85 20.55 -4.65
C VAL A 152 -12.83 20.80 -5.74
N ILE A 153 -13.25 20.68 -7.00
CA ILE A 153 -12.45 21.00 -8.18
C ILE A 153 -13.09 22.17 -8.94
N PRO A 154 -12.36 22.88 -9.82
CA PRO A 154 -12.97 23.89 -10.68
C PRO A 154 -14.11 23.29 -11.52
N GLN A 155 -15.27 23.95 -11.58
CA GLN A 155 -16.40 23.42 -12.34
C GLN A 155 -16.06 23.21 -13.82
N GLY A 156 -15.22 24.06 -14.42
CA GLY A 156 -14.77 23.88 -15.80
C GLY A 156 -14.02 22.56 -16.03
N ALA A 157 -13.30 22.04 -15.02
CA ALA A 157 -12.65 20.74 -15.10
C ALA A 157 -13.66 19.58 -14.97
N MET A 158 -14.70 19.75 -14.15
CA MET A 158 -15.80 18.79 -14.04
C MET A 158 -16.59 18.70 -15.36
N ASP A 159 -16.85 19.84 -16.00
CA ASP A 159 -17.61 19.94 -17.25
C ASP A 159 -16.80 19.47 -18.47
N ALA A 160 -15.46 19.59 -18.43
CA ALA A 160 -14.57 19.19 -19.51
C ALA A 160 -14.35 17.66 -19.62
N GLY A 161 -14.92 16.90 -18.70
CA GLY A 161 -14.91 15.43 -18.72
C GLY A 161 -13.88 14.79 -17.80
N SER A 162 -13.84 13.47 -17.88
CA SER A 162 -13.16 12.57 -16.95
C SER A 162 -11.70 12.90 -16.67
N ASP A 163 -10.88 13.04 -17.72
CA ASP A 163 -9.46 13.29 -17.56
C ASP A 163 -9.17 14.66 -16.94
N ALA A 164 -9.95 15.68 -17.30
CA ALA A 164 -9.83 17.01 -16.72
C ALA A 164 -10.20 17.00 -15.23
N ALA A 165 -11.26 16.29 -14.86
CA ALA A 165 -11.67 16.13 -13.46
C ALA A 165 -10.60 15.40 -12.63
N VAL A 166 -10.05 14.29 -13.14
CA VAL A 166 -8.99 13.53 -12.46
C VAL A 166 -7.71 14.35 -12.31
N ASN A 167 -7.31 15.10 -13.36
CA ASN A 167 -6.15 15.99 -13.28
C ASN A 167 -6.36 17.11 -12.24
N ALA A 168 -7.57 17.64 -12.12
CA ALA A 168 -7.89 18.62 -11.10
C ALA A 168 -7.85 18.03 -9.68
N VAL A 169 -8.32 16.78 -9.49
CA VAL A 169 -8.21 16.05 -8.21
C VAL A 169 -6.74 15.83 -7.83
N LYS A 170 -5.89 15.46 -8.79
CA LYS A 170 -4.43 15.35 -8.58
C LYS A 170 -3.81 16.69 -8.22
N ALA A 171 -4.17 17.76 -8.93
CA ALA A 171 -3.71 19.11 -8.64
C ALA A 171 -4.13 19.61 -7.24
N ALA A 172 -5.24 19.08 -6.70
CA ALA A 172 -5.67 19.31 -5.32
C ALA A 172 -4.90 18.47 -4.27
N GLY A 173 -3.85 17.72 -4.66
CA GLY A 173 -2.96 16.99 -3.76
C GLY A 173 -3.29 15.51 -3.59
N HIS A 174 -4.27 14.98 -4.31
CA HIS A 174 -4.67 13.57 -4.21
C HIS A 174 -3.96 12.71 -5.26
N ASP A 175 -2.63 12.60 -5.17
CA ASP A 175 -1.80 11.83 -6.15
C ASP A 175 -0.70 10.97 -5.49
N ARG A 176 -0.86 10.63 -4.20
CA ARG A 176 0.07 9.71 -3.52
C ARG A 176 0.05 8.32 -4.16
N ASN A 177 1.24 7.74 -4.35
CA ASN A 177 1.43 6.41 -4.95
C ASN A 177 0.92 5.24 -4.10
N ASP A 178 0.73 5.46 -2.79
CA ASP A 178 0.14 4.49 -1.87
C ASP A 178 -1.39 4.66 -1.74
N ARG A 179 -2.04 5.21 -2.77
CA ARG A 179 -3.49 5.45 -2.79
C ARG A 179 -4.13 5.05 -4.10
N LYS A 180 -5.30 4.39 -3.99
CA LYS A 180 -6.31 4.44 -5.04
C LYS A 180 -7.47 5.28 -4.54
N TYR A 181 -7.78 6.33 -5.27
CA TYR A 181 -8.80 7.31 -4.94
C TYR A 181 -10.09 6.97 -5.68
N VAL A 182 -11.05 6.36 -4.99
CA VAL A 182 -12.37 6.08 -5.59
C VAL A 182 -13.19 7.35 -5.56
N LEU A 183 -13.48 7.89 -6.74
CA LEU A 183 -14.12 9.19 -6.93
C LEU A 183 -15.60 9.02 -7.25
N TRP A 184 -16.47 9.40 -6.32
CA TRP A 184 -17.89 9.64 -6.62
C TRP A 184 -18.08 11.11 -6.98
N THR A 185 -18.36 11.36 -8.27
CA THR A 185 -18.30 12.69 -8.88
C THR A 185 -19.67 13.24 -9.26
N GLU A 186 -19.90 14.54 -9.11
CA GLU A 186 -21.16 15.21 -9.53
C GLU A 186 -21.24 15.45 -11.06
N ASN A 187 -20.85 14.46 -11.87
CA ASN A 187 -21.00 14.41 -13.33
C ASN A 187 -21.83 13.19 -13.75
N ASP A 188 -21.94 12.96 -15.06
CA ASP A 188 -22.75 11.90 -15.68
C ASP A 188 -21.92 10.73 -16.25
N VAL A 189 -20.61 10.66 -15.95
CA VAL A 189 -19.77 9.52 -16.35
C VAL A 189 -20.35 8.23 -15.74
N CYS A 190 -20.49 7.18 -16.54
CA CYS A 190 -20.97 5.90 -16.03
C CYS A 190 -19.94 5.25 -15.11
N GLY A 191 -18.74 5.01 -15.65
CA GLY A 191 -17.60 4.49 -14.91
C GLY A 191 -16.32 4.75 -15.69
N LEU A 192 -15.22 4.88 -14.96
CA LEU A 192 -13.90 5.08 -15.53
C LEU A 192 -12.84 4.41 -14.66
N GLY A 193 -12.05 3.55 -15.29
CA GLY A 193 -10.96 2.83 -14.67
C GLY A 193 -9.64 3.13 -15.36
N TYR A 194 -8.60 3.42 -14.57
CA TYR A 194 -7.24 3.64 -15.08
C TYR A 194 -6.35 2.44 -14.77
N GLY A 195 -5.93 1.70 -15.79
CA GLY A 195 -5.01 0.57 -15.63
C GLY A 195 -3.62 0.84 -16.19
N PHE A 196 -2.63 0.03 -15.83
CA PHE A 196 -1.34 -0.09 -16.52
C PHE A 196 -1.38 -1.36 -17.35
N ALA A 197 -1.91 -1.23 -18.57
CA ALA A 197 -1.99 -2.38 -19.45
C ALA A 197 -0.59 -2.94 -19.72
N HIS A 198 -0.50 -4.27 -19.77
CA HIS A 198 0.72 -5.03 -20.01
C HIS A 198 1.70 -5.10 -18.84
N ASP A 199 1.48 -4.42 -17.71
CA ASP A 199 2.25 -4.71 -16.49
C ASP A 199 1.73 -5.97 -15.79
N LYS A 200 2.14 -7.12 -16.32
CA LYS A 200 1.76 -8.45 -15.84
C LYS A 200 2.70 -8.99 -14.77
N ARG A 201 3.69 -8.22 -14.30
CA ARG A 201 4.66 -8.71 -13.31
C ARG A 201 3.92 -9.16 -12.05
N PRO A 202 4.14 -10.39 -11.54
CA PRO A 202 3.43 -10.87 -10.35
C PRO A 202 3.94 -10.25 -9.03
N GLY A 203 5.09 -9.57 -9.07
CA GLY A 203 5.77 -8.97 -7.93
C GLY A 203 5.06 -7.75 -7.35
N GLN A 204 5.43 -7.37 -6.14
CA GLN A 204 4.86 -6.20 -5.45
C GLN A 204 5.32 -4.86 -6.05
N ASP A 205 6.35 -4.88 -6.90
CA ASP A 205 6.83 -3.74 -7.71
C ASP A 205 5.96 -3.45 -8.94
N ASN A 206 4.91 -4.23 -9.17
CA ASN A 206 3.91 -3.97 -10.19
C ASN A 206 3.29 -2.57 -10.01
N HIS A 207 3.12 -1.83 -11.10
CA HIS A 207 2.58 -0.46 -11.07
C HIS A 207 1.18 -0.37 -10.45
N HIS A 208 0.38 -1.43 -10.53
CA HIS A 208 -0.91 -1.50 -9.84
C HIS A 208 -0.77 -1.42 -8.30
N ASN A 209 0.39 -1.76 -7.73
CA ASN A 209 0.71 -1.61 -6.31
C ASN A 209 1.46 -0.32 -5.96
N VAL A 210 2.25 0.23 -6.87
CA VAL A 210 3.21 1.32 -6.56
C VAL A 210 2.89 2.66 -7.20
N ARG A 211 1.73 2.79 -7.84
CA ARG A 211 1.26 4.05 -8.46
C ARG A 211 -0.10 4.47 -7.92
N ALA A 212 -0.39 5.75 -7.98
CA ALA A 212 -1.73 6.26 -7.70
C ALA A 212 -2.76 5.71 -8.72
N GLY A 213 -4.04 5.74 -8.37
CA GLY A 213 -5.12 5.47 -9.32
C GLY A 213 -6.40 6.18 -8.92
N HIS A 214 -7.25 6.48 -9.89
CA HIS A 214 -8.39 7.40 -9.72
C HIS A 214 -9.66 6.87 -10.38
N PRO A 215 -10.16 5.67 -10.01
CA PRO A 215 -11.41 5.18 -10.57
C PRO A 215 -12.55 6.13 -10.24
N MET A 216 -13.42 6.40 -11.21
CA MET A 216 -14.43 7.44 -11.11
C MET A 216 -15.81 6.93 -11.52
N ILE A 217 -16.82 7.34 -10.76
CA ILE A 217 -18.23 7.00 -10.95
C ILE A 217 -19.05 8.29 -10.82
N GLY A 218 -19.87 8.59 -11.82
CA GLY A 218 -20.69 9.80 -11.87
C GLY A 218 -22.04 9.62 -11.20
N LEU A 219 -22.34 10.47 -10.23
CA LEU A 219 -23.56 10.44 -9.42
C LEU A 219 -24.83 10.72 -10.23
N LYS A 220 -24.71 11.39 -11.39
CA LYS A 220 -25.84 11.68 -12.28
C LYS A 220 -26.04 10.59 -13.33
N SER A 221 -25.13 9.62 -13.41
CA SER A 221 -25.28 8.49 -14.30
C SER A 221 -26.25 7.46 -13.75
N THR A 222 -26.95 6.75 -14.63
CA THR A 222 -27.74 5.57 -14.27
C THR A 222 -26.87 4.46 -13.71
N CYS A 223 -25.58 4.42 -14.05
CA CYS A 223 -24.62 3.45 -13.54
C CYS A 223 -24.39 3.58 -12.03
N PHE A 224 -24.59 4.76 -11.45
CA PHE A 224 -24.51 4.93 -9.99
C PHE A 224 -25.61 4.15 -9.25
N ALA A 225 -26.73 3.80 -9.89
CA ALA A 225 -27.73 2.92 -9.29
C ALA A 225 -27.19 1.49 -9.05
N ASN A 226 -26.13 1.09 -9.77
CA ASN A 226 -25.47 -0.20 -9.62
C ASN A 226 -24.19 -0.06 -8.77
N PRO A 227 -24.13 -0.62 -7.54
CA PRO A 227 -22.93 -0.58 -6.71
C PRO A 227 -21.77 -1.42 -7.25
N ASP A 228 -22.03 -2.36 -8.16
CA ASP A 228 -20.98 -3.19 -8.75
C ASP A 228 -20.01 -2.39 -9.62
N VAL A 229 -20.47 -1.25 -10.16
CA VAL A 229 -19.64 -0.33 -10.94
C VAL A 229 -18.46 0.17 -10.10
N ASP A 230 -18.64 0.44 -8.81
CA ASP A 230 -17.53 0.88 -7.97
C ASP A 230 -16.41 -0.17 -7.90
N THR A 231 -16.81 -1.45 -7.83
CA THR A 231 -15.86 -2.57 -7.76
C THR A 231 -15.24 -2.81 -9.14
N HIS A 232 -16.03 -2.69 -10.21
CA HIS A 232 -15.56 -2.80 -11.59
C HIS A 232 -14.44 -1.79 -11.89
N GLU A 233 -14.67 -0.50 -11.62
CA GLU A 233 -13.67 0.54 -11.89
C GLU A 233 -12.45 0.42 -10.97
N LEU A 234 -12.67 0.01 -9.72
CA LEU A 234 -11.56 -0.28 -8.82
C LEU A 234 -10.72 -1.45 -9.35
N LEU A 235 -11.33 -2.51 -9.85
CA LEU A 235 -10.62 -3.67 -10.39
C LEU A 235 -9.80 -3.29 -11.62
N HIS A 236 -10.30 -2.42 -12.51
CA HIS A 236 -9.47 -1.84 -13.57
C HIS A 236 -8.21 -1.18 -13.02
N THR A 237 -8.38 -0.36 -11.98
CA THR A 237 -7.28 0.33 -11.31
C THR A 237 -6.31 -0.63 -10.63
N MET A 238 -6.82 -1.74 -10.12
CA MET A 238 -6.04 -2.80 -9.50
C MET A 238 -5.44 -3.78 -10.51
N GLY A 239 -5.74 -3.66 -11.81
CA GLY A 239 -5.08 -4.37 -12.90
C GLY A 239 -5.89 -5.44 -13.61
N ALA A 240 -7.22 -5.42 -13.49
CA ALA A 240 -8.09 -6.21 -14.33
C ALA A 240 -8.48 -5.45 -15.62
N VAL A 241 -8.75 -6.10 -16.74
CA VAL A 241 -8.29 -7.44 -17.11
C VAL A 241 -7.03 -7.27 -17.95
N GLN A 242 -5.95 -7.96 -17.60
CA GLN A 242 -4.71 -7.85 -18.38
C GLN A 242 -4.88 -8.51 -19.75
N PRO A 243 -4.40 -7.87 -20.85
CA PRO A 243 -4.47 -8.48 -22.18
C PRO A 243 -3.80 -9.85 -22.21
N GLY A 244 -4.48 -10.88 -22.72
CA GLY A 244 -3.98 -12.25 -22.76
C GLY A 244 -4.11 -13.02 -21.44
N ALA A 245 -4.84 -12.48 -20.46
CA ALA A 245 -5.46 -13.33 -19.43
C ALA A 245 -6.49 -14.26 -20.06
N PRO A 246 -6.75 -15.45 -19.49
CA PRO A 246 -7.86 -16.29 -19.89
C PRO A 246 -9.16 -15.48 -20.05
N GLY A 247 -9.91 -15.70 -21.14
CA GLY A 247 -11.19 -15.01 -21.34
C GLY A 247 -11.12 -13.49 -21.50
N SER A 248 -9.94 -12.87 -21.63
CA SER A 248 -9.79 -11.42 -21.83
C SER A 248 -10.08 -10.97 -23.26
N THR A 249 -10.54 -9.74 -23.41
CA THR A 249 -10.66 -9.04 -24.69
C THR A 249 -9.47 -8.09 -24.89
N ALA A 250 -9.33 -7.56 -26.11
CA ALA A 250 -8.30 -6.56 -26.39
C ALA A 250 -8.57 -5.20 -25.72
N ASN A 251 -9.80 -4.93 -25.25
CA ASN A 251 -10.19 -3.64 -24.67
C ASN A 251 -10.23 -3.66 -23.14
N GLY A 252 -9.47 -4.54 -22.49
CA GLY A 252 -9.30 -4.52 -21.03
C GLY A 252 -10.44 -5.15 -20.22
N HIS A 253 -11.43 -5.75 -20.88
CA HIS A 253 -12.51 -6.53 -20.28
C HIS A 253 -12.32 -8.04 -20.52
N CYS A 254 -13.37 -8.80 -20.28
CA CYS A 254 -13.44 -10.22 -20.56
C CYS A 254 -14.82 -10.62 -21.10
N TYR A 255 -14.99 -11.86 -21.56
CA TYR A 255 -16.22 -12.32 -22.21
C TYR A 255 -16.87 -13.53 -21.51
N ILE A 256 -16.65 -13.67 -20.20
CA ILE A 256 -17.23 -14.69 -19.34
C ILE A 256 -18.54 -14.18 -18.70
N ARG A 257 -19.67 -14.81 -19.01
CA ARG A 257 -20.98 -14.44 -18.45
C ARG A 257 -21.04 -14.75 -16.97
N GLY A 258 -21.41 -13.75 -16.16
CA GLY A 258 -21.52 -13.85 -14.70
C GLY A 258 -20.26 -13.40 -13.96
N ASP A 259 -19.23 -12.99 -14.69
CA ASP A 259 -17.99 -12.44 -14.15
C ASP A 259 -18.04 -10.89 -14.16
N LEU A 260 -17.50 -10.24 -13.12
CA LEU A 260 -17.74 -8.82 -12.87
C LEU A 260 -17.11 -7.89 -13.91
N MET A 261 -15.98 -8.30 -14.49
CA MET A 261 -15.27 -7.49 -15.49
C MET A 261 -15.68 -7.83 -16.93
N CYS A 262 -16.69 -8.69 -17.11
CA CYS A 262 -17.00 -9.23 -18.43
C CYS A 262 -18.34 -8.76 -18.99
N TYR A 263 -18.29 -8.23 -20.21
CA TYR A 263 -19.46 -7.98 -21.05
C TYR A 263 -19.00 -7.88 -22.51
N ASN A 264 -19.94 -7.81 -23.47
CA ASN A 264 -19.59 -7.59 -24.86
C ASN A 264 -19.17 -6.13 -25.10
N ASP A 265 -17.86 -5.90 -25.05
CA ASP A 265 -17.20 -4.63 -25.33
C ASP A 265 -16.96 -4.40 -26.84
N GLY A 266 -17.26 -5.39 -27.69
CA GLY A 266 -16.97 -5.41 -29.13
C GLY A 266 -15.65 -6.09 -29.51
N GLY A 267 -14.88 -6.58 -28.54
CA GLY A 267 -13.57 -7.21 -28.70
C GLY A 267 -13.54 -8.73 -28.42
N ILE A 268 -14.70 -9.39 -28.42
CA ILE A 268 -14.81 -10.84 -28.13
C ILE A 268 -14.15 -11.67 -29.25
N PRO A 269 -13.18 -12.55 -28.92
CA PRO A 269 -12.60 -13.48 -29.89
C PRO A 269 -13.52 -14.68 -30.14
N ASN A 270 -13.60 -15.09 -31.41
CA ASN A 270 -14.23 -16.30 -31.98
C ASN A 270 -15.03 -17.27 -31.04
N PRO A 271 -16.35 -17.47 -31.25
CA PRO A 271 -17.19 -16.78 -32.23
C PRO A 271 -17.35 -15.30 -31.84
N PRO A 272 -17.18 -14.36 -32.79
CA PRO A 272 -17.26 -12.93 -32.47
C PRO A 272 -18.62 -12.58 -31.87
N GLY A 273 -18.61 -11.89 -30.72
CA GLY A 273 -19.79 -11.29 -30.10
C GLY A 273 -20.52 -12.15 -29.07
N ASP A 274 -20.20 -13.44 -28.95
CA ASP A 274 -20.88 -14.34 -28.01
C ASP A 274 -20.10 -14.50 -26.69
N MET A 275 -20.74 -14.16 -25.58
CA MET A 275 -20.21 -14.43 -24.25
C MET A 275 -20.34 -15.90 -23.87
N ILE A 276 -19.29 -16.47 -23.27
CA ILE A 276 -19.28 -17.86 -22.78
C ILE A 276 -19.71 -17.94 -21.32
N GLY A 277 -20.37 -19.04 -20.92
CA GLY A 277 -20.81 -19.22 -19.54
C GLY A 277 -19.64 -19.42 -18.56
N CYS A 278 -19.81 -18.94 -17.33
CA CYS A 278 -18.87 -19.24 -16.26
C CYS A 278 -18.82 -20.74 -15.93
N ARG A 279 -17.63 -21.28 -15.67
CA ARG A 279 -17.43 -22.67 -15.23
C ARG A 279 -17.88 -22.89 -13.79
N ASN A 280 -17.66 -21.91 -12.92
CA ASN A 280 -18.07 -21.96 -11.52
C ASN A 280 -19.07 -20.82 -11.26
N PRO A 281 -20.31 -20.94 -11.75
CA PRO A 281 -21.30 -19.91 -11.56
C PRO A 281 -21.61 -19.75 -10.07
N GLY A 282 -21.79 -18.52 -9.65
CA GLY A 282 -22.44 -18.19 -8.39
C GLY A 282 -22.66 -16.70 -8.30
N GLU A 283 -23.20 -16.27 -7.16
CA GLU A 283 -23.54 -14.87 -6.98
C GLU A 283 -22.35 -14.09 -6.44
N ALA A 284 -22.28 -12.83 -6.86
CA ALA A 284 -21.36 -11.85 -6.34
C ALA A 284 -19.85 -12.08 -6.59
N TRP A 285 -19.46 -13.01 -7.46
CA TRP A 285 -18.05 -13.24 -7.79
C TRP A 285 -17.40 -12.03 -8.48
N ILE A 286 -16.15 -11.78 -8.11
CA ILE A 286 -15.22 -10.93 -8.86
C ILE A 286 -14.82 -11.69 -10.13
N ASP A 287 -13.99 -12.71 -10.01
CA ASP A 287 -13.52 -13.57 -11.10
C ASP A 287 -14.11 -14.98 -10.89
N CYS A 288 -15.12 -15.32 -11.69
CA CYS A 288 -15.93 -16.51 -11.43
C CYS A 288 -15.19 -17.80 -11.88
N ASN A 289 -14.32 -17.71 -12.88
CA ASN A 289 -13.47 -18.83 -13.32
C ASN A 289 -12.18 -18.94 -12.49
N ARG A 290 -11.81 -17.88 -11.76
CA ARG A 290 -10.68 -17.81 -10.82
C ARG A 290 -9.33 -17.94 -11.54
N ASP A 291 -9.24 -17.43 -12.76
CA ASP A 291 -8.13 -17.69 -13.67
C ASP A 291 -7.62 -16.45 -14.43
N SER A 292 -8.32 -15.33 -14.34
CA SER A 292 -8.14 -14.18 -15.23
C SER A 292 -7.47 -13.01 -14.52
N TYR A 293 -7.94 -12.64 -13.33
CA TYR A 293 -7.41 -11.49 -12.59
C TYR A 293 -7.51 -11.61 -11.07
N PHE A 294 -8.30 -12.54 -10.52
CA PHE A 294 -8.43 -12.68 -9.07
C PHE A 294 -8.54 -14.15 -8.61
N ASN A 295 -7.53 -14.61 -7.88
CA ASN A 295 -7.59 -15.89 -7.17
C ASN A 295 -6.60 -15.87 -5.99
N PRO A 296 -7.03 -15.91 -4.71
CA PRO A 296 -6.11 -15.93 -3.59
C PRO A 296 -5.31 -17.23 -3.46
N ARG A 297 -5.70 -18.30 -4.15
CA ARG A 297 -5.01 -19.59 -4.21
C ARG A 297 -4.85 -20.06 -5.66
N PRO A 298 -4.04 -19.35 -6.48
CA PRO A 298 -3.82 -19.75 -7.85
C PRO A 298 -3.12 -21.12 -7.88
N GLN A 299 -3.50 -21.99 -8.82
CA GLN A 299 -2.80 -23.25 -9.01
C GLN A 299 -1.35 -22.98 -9.48
N PRO A 300 -0.34 -23.70 -8.97
CA PRO A 300 1.03 -23.58 -9.48
C PRO A 300 1.08 -23.74 -11.02
N GLY A 301 1.79 -22.84 -11.70
CA GLY A 301 1.88 -22.81 -13.16
C GLY A 301 0.66 -22.20 -13.88
N SER A 302 -0.41 -21.85 -13.18
CA SER A 302 -1.56 -21.14 -13.78
C SER A 302 -1.19 -19.73 -14.26
N TYR A 303 -2.11 -19.07 -14.96
CA TYR A 303 -1.89 -17.68 -15.39
C TYR A 303 -1.66 -16.76 -14.18
N LEU A 304 -2.51 -16.86 -13.15
CA LEU A 304 -2.46 -16.03 -11.94
C LEU A 304 -1.36 -16.40 -10.93
N ASP A 305 -0.65 -17.50 -11.17
CA ASP A 305 0.59 -17.84 -10.46
C ASP A 305 1.80 -17.13 -11.09
N ARG A 306 1.79 -16.98 -12.43
CA ARG A 306 2.91 -16.41 -13.20
C ARG A 306 2.76 -14.92 -13.54
N ASN A 307 1.55 -14.40 -13.45
CA ASN A 307 1.21 -13.02 -13.83
C ASN A 307 0.55 -12.28 -12.68
N TRP A 308 0.32 -10.98 -12.88
CA TRP A 308 -0.36 -10.13 -11.93
C TRP A 308 -1.70 -10.74 -11.50
N ASN A 309 -1.91 -10.77 -10.18
CA ASN A 309 -3.09 -11.32 -9.55
C ASN A 309 -3.53 -10.34 -8.47
N ILE A 310 -4.74 -9.81 -8.60
CA ILE A 310 -5.26 -8.77 -7.71
C ILE A 310 -5.32 -9.25 -6.26
N ALA A 311 -5.50 -10.56 -6.03
CA ALA A 311 -5.46 -11.13 -4.68
C ALA A 311 -4.09 -10.94 -3.99
N ASN A 312 -3.05 -10.58 -4.74
CA ASN A 312 -1.74 -10.23 -4.21
C ASN A 312 -1.52 -8.73 -3.97
N SER A 313 -2.50 -7.88 -4.25
CA SER A 313 -2.37 -6.43 -4.14
C SER A 313 -2.13 -5.97 -2.69
N ALA A 314 -1.26 -4.97 -2.53
CA ALA A 314 -0.98 -4.34 -1.24
C ALA A 314 -2.17 -3.49 -0.72
N PHE A 315 -3.12 -3.16 -1.60
CA PHE A 315 -4.37 -2.48 -1.28
C PHE A 315 -5.44 -3.43 -0.73
N LEU A 316 -5.13 -4.72 -0.59
CA LEU A 316 -5.98 -5.70 0.09
C LEU A 316 -5.36 -6.14 1.42
N ILE A 317 -6.24 -6.49 2.34
CA ILE A 317 -5.93 -7.20 3.58
C ILE A 317 -6.01 -8.71 3.29
N ARG A 318 -5.15 -9.55 3.88
CA ARG A 318 -5.15 -11.01 3.67
C ARG A 318 -5.48 -11.78 4.96
N GLY A 319 -6.39 -12.77 4.89
CA GLY A 319 -6.79 -13.64 6.01
C GLY A 319 -7.51 -12.89 7.13
N ASP A 320 -7.67 -13.51 8.30
CA ASP A 320 -8.31 -12.99 9.53
C ASP A 320 -7.62 -11.73 10.11
N SER A 321 -6.72 -11.13 9.32
CA SER A 321 -5.92 -9.95 9.61
C SER A 321 -6.56 -8.68 9.06
N ALA A 322 -7.85 -8.45 9.33
CA ALA A 322 -8.13 -7.16 9.97
C ALA A 322 -7.04 -6.99 11.02
N GLY A 323 -6.32 -5.88 11.09
CA GLY A 323 -5.16 -5.68 11.95
C GLY A 323 -5.38 -5.84 13.47
N GLN A 324 -6.22 -6.76 13.91
CA GLN A 324 -6.18 -7.40 15.20
C GLN A 324 -4.98 -8.33 15.26
N VAL A 325 -3.85 -7.70 15.55
CA VAL A 325 -2.74 -8.34 16.25
C VAL A 325 -3.34 -9.24 17.34
N PRO A 326 -3.07 -10.55 17.34
CA PRO A 326 -3.67 -11.48 18.29
C PRO A 326 -3.30 -11.06 19.72
N GLY A 327 -4.23 -11.20 20.66
CA GLY A 327 -3.98 -10.82 22.06
C GLY A 327 -2.80 -11.58 22.68
N THR A 328 -2.57 -12.82 22.22
CA THR A 328 -1.40 -13.65 22.54
C THR A 328 -0.90 -14.31 21.26
N ALA A 329 0.41 -14.38 21.06
CA ALA A 329 1.04 -15.10 19.96
C ALA A 329 2.48 -15.51 20.26
N ARG A 330 2.98 -16.44 19.44
CA ARG A 330 4.38 -16.71 19.19
C ARG A 330 4.86 -15.85 18.03
N LEU A 331 6.04 -15.26 18.16
CA LEU A 331 6.66 -14.48 17.09
C LEU A 331 7.58 -15.41 16.31
N LEU A 332 7.16 -15.86 15.13
CA LEU A 332 7.91 -16.83 14.33
C LEU A 332 8.64 -16.13 13.19
N SER A 333 9.97 -16.25 13.15
CA SER A 333 10.79 -15.68 12.08
C SER A 333 10.46 -16.35 10.74
N ALA A 334 10.44 -15.55 9.67
CA ALA A 334 10.32 -16.06 8.31
C ALA A 334 11.55 -16.88 7.89
N VAL A 335 12.68 -16.73 8.58
CA VAL A 335 13.88 -17.56 8.42
C VAL A 335 13.88 -18.66 9.47
N GLY A 336 13.98 -19.91 9.03
CA GLY A 336 14.10 -21.08 9.90
C GLY A 336 12.84 -21.42 10.73
N GLY A 337 11.81 -20.57 10.73
CA GLY A 337 10.60 -20.76 11.54
C GLY A 337 10.82 -20.58 13.05
N TRP A 338 11.94 -19.97 13.46
CA TRP A 338 12.33 -19.85 14.87
C TRP A 338 11.43 -18.91 15.65
N ALA A 339 11.11 -19.27 16.88
CA ALA A 339 10.34 -18.44 17.80
C ALA A 339 11.24 -17.44 18.54
N ALA A 340 10.70 -16.25 18.83
CA ALA A 340 11.26 -15.36 19.84
C ALA A 340 11.05 -15.96 21.23
N ASP A 341 12.14 -16.23 21.92
CA ASP A 341 12.20 -17.08 23.11
C ASP A 341 12.90 -16.37 24.27
N VAL A 342 12.25 -16.26 25.44
CA VAL A 342 12.92 -15.78 26.65
C VAL A 342 13.93 -16.83 27.12
N ASP A 343 15.22 -16.50 27.05
CA ASP A 343 16.28 -17.48 27.24
C ASP A 343 16.19 -18.20 28.59
N ASN A 344 16.18 -19.53 28.52
CA ASN A 344 16.00 -20.44 29.66
C ASN A 344 14.75 -20.18 30.50
N ALA A 345 13.72 -19.53 29.93
CA ALA A 345 12.53 -19.05 30.64
C ALA A 345 12.85 -18.20 31.90
N ASN A 346 14.03 -17.57 31.94
CA ASN A 346 14.45 -16.78 33.10
C ASN A 346 13.71 -15.44 33.13
N THR A 347 13.00 -15.16 34.21
CA THR A 347 12.18 -13.95 34.34
C THR A 347 12.93 -12.76 34.95
N ALA A 348 14.25 -12.83 35.16
CA ALA A 348 15.04 -11.68 35.60
C ALA A 348 15.04 -10.53 34.58
N ASP A 349 15.26 -9.30 35.05
CA ASP A 349 15.51 -8.16 34.14
C ASP A 349 16.82 -8.39 33.38
N GLY A 350 16.81 -8.06 32.09
CA GLY A 350 17.95 -8.22 31.21
C GLY A 350 18.11 -9.62 30.62
N THR A 351 17.21 -10.57 30.93
CA THR A 351 17.20 -11.87 30.26
C THR A 351 17.04 -11.66 28.75
N ARG A 352 17.92 -12.26 27.96
CA ARG A 352 17.93 -12.13 26.50
C ARG A 352 16.75 -12.84 25.88
N VAL A 353 16.32 -12.32 24.72
CA VAL A 353 15.40 -13.02 23.84
C VAL A 353 16.19 -13.60 22.67
N LYS A 354 16.05 -14.89 22.39
CA LYS A 354 16.80 -15.59 21.33
C LYS A 354 15.88 -16.18 20.26
N ALA A 355 16.46 -16.54 19.12
CA ALA A 355 15.81 -17.36 18.11
C ALA A 355 15.92 -18.83 18.50
N GLU A 356 14.80 -19.48 18.82
CA GLU A 356 14.75 -20.87 19.27
C GLU A 356 13.82 -21.71 18.38
N TYR A 357 13.94 -23.03 18.40
CA TYR A 357 12.95 -23.89 17.74
C TYR A 357 11.56 -23.66 18.32
N ASP A 358 10.58 -23.48 17.43
CA ASP A 358 9.20 -23.33 17.84
C ASP A 358 8.66 -24.65 18.41
N THR A 359 8.52 -24.70 19.73
CA THR A 359 7.96 -25.84 20.47
C THR A 359 6.65 -25.49 21.17
N GLY A 360 6.25 -24.21 21.11
CA GLY A 360 5.00 -23.73 21.68
C GLY A 360 5.01 -23.51 23.20
N HIS A 361 6.16 -23.66 23.87
CA HIS A 361 6.24 -23.54 25.33
C HIS A 361 6.05 -22.10 25.82
N ALA A 362 5.84 -21.93 27.13
CA ALA A 362 5.40 -20.65 27.69
C ALA A 362 6.38 -19.48 27.45
N ALA A 363 7.69 -19.72 27.43
CA ALA A 363 8.70 -18.70 27.14
C ALA A 363 8.71 -18.19 25.68
N GLN A 364 7.95 -18.83 24.78
CA GLN A 364 7.78 -18.43 23.38
C GLN A 364 6.46 -17.68 23.15
N ARG A 365 5.60 -17.59 24.17
CA ARG A 365 4.29 -16.93 24.09
C ARG A 365 4.37 -15.51 24.61
N TRP A 366 3.76 -14.60 23.86
CA TRP A 366 3.79 -13.18 24.10
C TRP A 366 2.39 -12.61 24.05
N ASN A 367 2.00 -11.81 25.03
CA ASN A 367 0.77 -11.02 25.02
C ASN A 367 1.03 -9.68 24.33
N LEU A 368 0.25 -9.36 23.30
CA LEU A 368 0.41 -8.15 22.51
C LEU A 368 -0.70 -7.17 22.88
N THR A 369 -0.34 -6.12 23.62
CA THR A 369 -1.30 -5.12 24.11
C THR A 369 -1.04 -3.79 23.42
N ARG A 370 -2.01 -3.33 22.63
CA ARG A 370 -1.96 -2.02 21.97
C ARG A 370 -2.03 -0.90 23.02
N GLN A 371 -1.14 0.07 22.90
CA GLN A 371 -1.02 1.24 23.77
C GLN A 371 -1.74 2.45 23.15
N ALA A 372 -1.91 3.52 23.93
CA ALA A 372 -2.63 4.73 23.51
C ALA A 372 -1.97 5.45 22.31
N ASP A 373 -0.66 5.29 22.12
CA ASP A 373 0.11 5.85 21.01
C ASP A 373 0.15 4.93 19.77
N ASN A 374 -0.74 3.94 19.70
CA ASN A 374 -0.87 2.95 18.62
C ASN A 374 0.30 1.95 18.50
N ARG A 375 1.31 1.99 19.39
CA ARG A 375 2.36 0.96 19.48
C ARG A 375 1.90 -0.19 20.38
N TYR A 376 2.67 -1.27 20.40
CA TYR A 376 2.39 -2.48 21.16
C TYR A 376 3.38 -2.67 22.29
N ARG A 377 2.86 -2.96 23.47
CA ARG A 377 3.60 -3.65 24.53
C ARG A 377 3.54 -5.14 24.22
N ILE A 378 4.71 -5.76 24.04
CA ILE A 378 4.84 -7.20 23.79
C ILE A 378 5.33 -7.83 25.09
N THR A 379 4.48 -8.58 25.80
CA THR A 379 4.73 -9.04 27.18
C THR A 379 4.96 -10.54 27.18
N PRO A 380 6.06 -11.07 27.74
CA PRO A 380 6.25 -12.52 27.83
C PRO A 380 5.16 -13.12 28.73
N SER A 381 4.48 -14.18 28.30
CA SER A 381 3.40 -14.80 29.08
C SER A 381 3.88 -15.37 30.42
N ILE A 382 5.17 -15.69 30.54
CA ILE A 382 5.81 -16.16 31.78
C ILE A 382 6.16 -15.03 32.78
N ALA A 383 6.10 -13.77 32.37
CA ALA A 383 6.43 -12.63 33.22
C ALA A 383 5.59 -11.40 32.84
N THR A 384 4.33 -11.36 33.29
CA THR A 384 3.33 -10.36 32.89
C THR A 384 3.62 -8.93 33.38
N GLY A 385 4.56 -8.75 34.31
CA GLY A 385 5.08 -7.44 34.73
C GLY A 385 6.17 -6.86 33.80
N LYS A 386 6.61 -7.63 32.80
CA LYS A 386 7.74 -7.29 31.92
C LYS A 386 7.27 -6.98 30.50
N ALA A 387 8.21 -6.58 29.65
CA ALA A 387 7.99 -6.37 28.23
C ALA A 387 9.26 -6.74 27.44
N LEU A 388 9.07 -7.05 26.16
CA LEU A 388 10.13 -7.05 25.17
C LEU A 388 10.74 -5.64 25.11
N ASP A 389 12.03 -5.58 25.35
CA ASP A 389 12.79 -4.38 25.61
C ASP A 389 13.98 -4.38 24.64
N SER A 390 14.16 -3.26 23.94
CA SER A 390 15.36 -3.01 23.15
C SER A 390 16.43 -2.40 24.06
N ASN A 391 17.68 -2.87 23.94
CA ASN A 391 18.81 -2.32 24.70
C ASN A 391 19.28 -0.94 24.20
N THR A 392 18.46 -0.28 23.37
CA THR A 392 18.71 1.04 22.82
C THR A 392 17.82 2.07 23.48
N ASP A 393 18.39 3.24 23.78
CA ASP A 393 17.64 4.42 24.20
C ASP A 393 17.89 5.54 23.18
N ARG A 394 16.81 6.01 22.54
CA ARG A 394 16.83 7.07 21.51
C ARG A 394 17.95 6.88 20.46
N GLY A 395 18.17 5.64 20.01
CA GLY A 395 19.15 5.31 18.98
C GLY A 395 20.60 5.22 19.48
N ARG A 396 20.84 5.08 20.79
CA ARG A 396 22.15 4.80 21.36
C ARG A 396 22.11 3.51 22.16
N VAL A 397 23.12 2.67 21.99
CA VAL A 397 23.33 1.51 22.86
C VAL A 397 23.78 2.03 24.23
N VAL A 398 23.04 1.67 25.27
CA VAL A 398 23.21 2.24 26.63
C VAL A 398 24.49 1.75 27.33
N ASP A 399 25.09 0.65 26.86
CA ASP A 399 26.23 -0.04 27.49
C ASP A 399 27.45 -0.26 26.57
N GLY A 400 27.44 0.27 25.33
CA GLY A 400 28.52 0.08 24.35
C GLY A 400 28.60 -1.32 23.71
N THR A 401 27.56 -2.15 23.85
CA THR A 401 27.48 -3.48 23.25
C THR A 401 26.80 -3.47 21.86
N SER A 402 26.47 -4.65 21.32
CA SER A 402 25.67 -4.80 20.09
C SER A 402 24.18 -4.54 20.34
N TYR A 403 23.41 -4.27 19.28
CA TYR A 403 21.95 -4.12 19.36
C TYR A 403 21.27 -5.47 19.63
N PHE A 404 20.49 -5.57 20.71
CA PHE A 404 19.78 -6.80 21.09
C PHE A 404 18.43 -6.54 21.75
N ALA A 405 17.59 -7.58 21.76
CA ALA A 405 16.35 -7.62 22.50
C ALA A 405 16.47 -8.46 23.79
N GLN A 406 15.78 -8.00 24.83
CA GLN A 406 15.73 -8.62 26.14
C GLN A 406 14.32 -8.49 26.73
N ILE A 407 14.11 -8.98 27.94
CA ILE A 407 12.94 -8.63 28.73
C ILE A 407 13.34 -7.73 29.90
N TRP A 408 12.48 -6.76 30.20
CA TRP A 408 12.68 -5.85 31.32
C TRP A 408 11.34 -5.49 31.96
N ASN A 409 11.35 -5.10 33.23
CA ASN A 409 10.20 -4.54 33.92
C ASN A 409 9.56 -3.42 33.09
N TYR A 410 8.25 -3.53 32.87
CA TYR A 410 7.54 -2.57 32.04
C TYR A 410 7.41 -1.23 32.77
N SER A 411 7.99 -0.19 32.19
CA SER A 411 7.94 1.19 32.69
C SER A 411 7.14 2.12 31.78
N GLY A 412 6.76 1.64 30.59
CA GLY A 412 6.14 2.47 29.54
C GLY A 412 7.14 3.33 28.76
N SER A 413 8.44 3.09 28.93
CA SER A 413 9.52 3.73 28.17
C SER A 413 9.46 3.35 26.68
N ASP A 414 9.99 4.22 25.81
CA ASP A 414 9.89 4.07 24.36
C ASP A 414 10.58 2.80 23.82
N ASN A 415 11.66 2.37 24.45
CA ASN A 415 12.40 1.16 24.09
C ASN A 415 11.62 -0.16 24.35
N GLN A 416 10.45 -0.06 25.00
CA GLN A 416 9.53 -1.18 25.31
C GLN A 416 8.25 -1.16 24.47
N LYS A 417 8.16 -0.24 23.50
CA LYS A 417 6.99 -0.04 22.65
C LYS A 417 7.34 -0.28 21.20
N TRP A 418 6.58 -1.15 20.55
CA TRP A 418 6.89 -1.67 19.21
C TRP A 418 5.78 -1.36 18.21
N SER A 419 6.13 -0.87 17.04
CA SER A 419 5.22 -0.76 15.91
C SER A 419 5.18 -2.08 15.14
N LEU A 420 3.99 -2.61 14.87
CA LEU A 420 3.82 -3.80 14.05
C LEU A 420 3.47 -3.38 12.62
N ARG A 421 4.48 -3.33 11.75
CA ARG A 421 4.32 -2.95 10.35
C ARG A 421 4.02 -4.20 9.53
N GLU A 422 2.76 -4.36 9.15
CA GLU A 422 2.34 -5.47 8.29
C GLU A 422 3.07 -5.40 6.94
N VAL A 423 3.58 -6.55 6.51
CA VAL A 423 4.21 -6.78 5.21
C VAL A 423 3.55 -7.97 4.51
N ALA A 424 3.89 -8.18 3.23
CA ALA A 424 3.27 -9.23 2.42
C ALA A 424 3.37 -10.64 3.06
N GLY A 425 2.31 -11.44 2.87
CA GLY A 425 2.25 -12.82 3.35
C GLY A 425 1.80 -12.99 4.81
N GLY A 426 1.10 -12.00 5.38
CA GLY A 426 0.61 -12.07 6.76
C GLY A 426 1.73 -12.00 7.80
N ARG A 427 2.82 -11.31 7.45
CA ARG A 427 3.99 -11.12 8.30
C ARG A 427 4.09 -9.67 8.75
N TYR A 428 4.92 -9.43 9.74
CA TYR A 428 5.13 -8.13 10.34
C TYR A 428 6.62 -7.87 10.47
N GLU A 429 7.03 -6.63 10.22
CA GLU A 429 8.24 -6.09 10.81
C GLU A 429 7.89 -5.53 12.19
N ILE A 430 8.63 -5.95 13.22
CA ILE A 430 8.44 -5.50 14.59
C ILE A 430 9.47 -4.40 14.84
N VAL A 431 9.02 -3.14 14.83
CA VAL A 431 9.89 -1.96 14.74
C VAL A 431 9.93 -1.23 16.09
N GLY A 432 11.13 -1.06 16.64
CA GLY A 432 11.36 -0.30 17.86
C GLY A 432 11.25 1.21 17.63
N ASN A 433 11.28 1.99 18.71
CA ASN A 433 11.20 3.45 18.64
C ASN A 433 12.37 4.11 17.90
N ASP A 434 13.54 3.49 17.92
CA ASP A 434 14.74 3.92 17.19
C ASP A 434 14.67 3.62 15.68
N GLY A 435 13.58 3.02 15.20
CA GLY A 435 13.41 2.61 13.80
C GLY A 435 14.09 1.28 13.47
N GLY A 436 14.69 0.60 14.45
CA GLY A 436 15.26 -0.72 14.27
C GLY A 436 14.21 -1.83 14.24
N CYS A 437 14.42 -2.82 13.39
CA CYS A 437 13.60 -4.02 13.26
C CYS A 437 14.16 -5.16 14.11
N LEU A 438 13.28 -5.83 14.87
CA LEU A 438 13.60 -7.10 15.52
C LEU A 438 14.05 -8.12 14.48
N THR A 439 15.22 -8.72 14.68
CA THR A 439 15.90 -9.53 13.67
C THR A 439 16.36 -10.85 14.26
N ALA A 440 16.00 -11.96 13.60
CA ALA A 440 16.52 -13.28 13.91
C ALA A 440 17.70 -13.59 12.98
N GLY A 441 18.92 -13.60 13.50
CA GLY A 441 20.12 -13.90 12.70
C GLY A 441 20.25 -15.39 12.40
N SER A 442 20.41 -16.19 13.44
CA SER A 442 20.54 -17.65 13.35
C SER A 442 20.01 -18.34 14.61
N TYR A 443 19.74 -19.64 14.48
CA TYR A 443 19.34 -20.49 15.59
C TYR A 443 20.24 -20.35 16.82
N GLY A 444 19.62 -20.27 18.00
CA GLY A 444 20.28 -20.17 19.30
C GLY A 444 20.94 -18.82 19.58
N LYS A 445 20.87 -17.85 18.66
CA LYS A 445 21.42 -16.50 18.87
C LYS A 445 20.37 -15.54 19.39
N VAL A 446 20.86 -14.60 20.20
CA VAL A 446 20.07 -13.47 20.71
C VAL A 446 19.50 -12.68 19.52
N LEU A 447 18.23 -12.30 19.63
CA LEU A 447 17.57 -11.45 18.65
C LEU A 447 18.19 -10.05 18.69
N GLY A 448 18.45 -9.52 17.50
CA GLY A 448 18.97 -8.17 17.33
C GLY A 448 17.87 -7.15 17.06
N VAL A 449 18.21 -5.87 17.21
CA VAL A 449 17.37 -4.75 16.76
C VAL A 449 18.20 -3.92 15.79
N TRP A 450 18.05 -4.18 14.49
CA TRP A 450 18.92 -3.61 13.45
C TRP A 450 18.13 -2.76 12.48
N ASN A 451 18.81 -1.91 11.70
CA ASN A 451 18.17 -1.15 10.63
C ASN A 451 17.24 -2.03 9.79
N CYS A 452 16.02 -1.56 9.55
CA CYS A 452 15.05 -2.27 8.73
C CYS A 452 15.52 -2.35 7.28
N THR A 453 15.83 -3.56 6.83
CA THR A 453 16.27 -3.90 5.46
C THR A 453 15.15 -4.53 4.64
N GLY A 454 14.05 -4.96 5.28
CA GLY A 454 12.99 -5.72 4.63
C GLY A 454 13.37 -7.18 4.32
N SER A 455 14.52 -7.67 4.81
CA SER A 455 14.94 -9.06 4.65
C SER A 455 14.05 -10.04 5.44
N ASP A 456 14.01 -11.31 5.05
CA ASP A 456 13.19 -12.31 5.74
C ASP A 456 13.62 -12.52 7.20
N HIS A 457 14.88 -12.24 7.56
CA HIS A 457 15.37 -12.25 8.95
C HIS A 457 14.63 -11.24 9.85
N GLN A 458 13.96 -10.25 9.28
CA GLN A 458 13.23 -9.18 9.98
C GLN A 458 11.70 -9.31 9.86
N ARG A 459 11.22 -10.39 9.24
CA ARG A 459 9.80 -10.63 9.04
C ARG A 459 9.32 -11.71 10.00
N TRP A 460 8.23 -11.43 10.69
CA TRP A 460 7.69 -12.26 11.74
C TRP A 460 6.24 -12.62 11.45
N LYS A 461 5.89 -13.90 11.57
CA LYS A 461 4.50 -14.34 11.64
C LYS A 461 4.06 -14.28 13.10
N LEU A 462 2.92 -13.66 13.37
CA LEU A 462 2.27 -13.70 14.68
C LEU A 462 1.36 -14.94 14.70
N ALA A 463 1.85 -16.03 15.28
CA ALA A 463 1.12 -17.30 15.35
C ALA A 463 0.40 -17.43 16.70
N PRO A 464 -0.95 -17.52 16.74
CA PRO A 464 -1.70 -17.70 17.99
C PRO A 464 -1.20 -18.85 18.87
#